data_AF-A0A2G2PD17-F1
#
_entry.id   AF-A0A2G2PD17-F1
#
_cell.length_a   1.000
_cell.length_b   1.000
_cell.length_c   1.000
_cell.angle_alpha   90.00
_cell.angle_beta   90.00
_cell.angle_gamma   90.00
#
_symmetry.space_group_name_H-M   'P 1'
#
loop_
_entity.id
_entity.type
_entity.pdbx_description
1 polymer ?
#
loop_
_entity_poly.entity_id
_entity_poly.type
_entity_poly.pdbx_seq_one_letter_code
_entity_poly.pdbx_strand_id
1 'polypeptide(L)'
;MNKESSIKSLYTQKITKEELKDIKDEISQNASAVAFNSALIQNNLLNPEDSFLRNYQDFQSFLTDVGYKGKAIAELSQDEAAQLVSADGIFGISQTSQRIANFVINGAGSDESRLRAGREGMIQGFKEAEAMWGGKLPEISQQTMLNAIEMVDKAISDLGYSILNEKA
;
A
#
# COMPACT_ATOMS: atom_id res chain seq x y z
N MET A 1 -22.20 16.04 -61.08
CA MET A 1 -20.78 16.09 -60.68
C MET A 1 -20.66 16.90 -59.40
N ASN A 2 -19.98 16.32 -58.39
CA ASN A 2 -19.57 16.89 -57.08
C ASN A 2 -20.72 17.13 -56.07
N LYS A 3 -20.70 16.67 -54.81
CA LYS A 3 -19.65 16.22 -53.88
C LYS A 3 -20.25 15.16 -52.93
N GLU A 4 -19.65 13.97 -52.81
CA GLU A 4 -19.84 13.12 -51.63
C GLU A 4 -18.55 13.15 -50.81
N SER A 5 -18.60 13.82 -49.66
CA SER A 5 -17.55 13.81 -48.65
C SER A 5 -17.76 12.59 -47.75
N SER A 6 -17.11 11.47 -48.06
CA SER A 6 -17.03 10.34 -47.14
C SER A 6 -15.99 10.63 -46.05
N ILE A 7 -16.46 11.02 -44.86
CA ILE A 7 -15.64 11.07 -43.66
C ILE A 7 -15.23 9.62 -43.34
N LYS A 8 -13.96 9.28 -43.56
CA LYS A 8 -13.41 7.99 -43.10
C LYS A 8 -13.35 8.01 -41.57
N SER A 9 -14.19 7.20 -40.93
CA SER A 9 -14.10 6.88 -39.51
C SER A 9 -12.72 6.29 -39.19
N LEU A 10 -12.06 6.84 -38.16
CA LEU A 10 -10.77 6.41 -37.64
C LEU A 10 -10.87 5.24 -36.63
N TYR A 11 -11.85 4.33 -36.78
CA TYR A 11 -12.02 3.23 -35.83
C TYR A 11 -12.33 1.90 -36.50
N THR A 12 -11.33 1.26 -37.11
CA THR A 12 -11.35 -0.19 -37.37
C THR A 12 -9.93 -0.77 -37.44
N GLN A 13 -9.10 -0.56 -36.41
CA GLN A 13 -8.03 -1.51 -36.12
C GLN A 13 -8.55 -2.49 -35.07
N LYS A 14 -8.80 -3.74 -35.50
CA LYS A 14 -9.14 -4.83 -34.58
C LYS A 14 -7.92 -5.08 -33.70
N ILE A 15 -8.00 -4.71 -32.44
CA ILE A 15 -7.00 -5.00 -31.41
C ILE A 15 -6.72 -6.51 -31.46
N THR A 16 -5.45 -6.87 -31.64
CA THR A 16 -5.01 -8.27 -31.74
C THR A 16 -5.15 -8.98 -30.39
N LYS A 17 -5.14 -10.32 -30.39
CA LYS A 17 -5.28 -11.09 -29.14
C LYS A 17 -4.08 -10.89 -28.22
N GLU A 18 -2.90 -10.66 -28.79
CA GLU A 18 -1.70 -10.28 -28.07
C GLU A 18 -1.86 -8.89 -27.43
N GLU A 19 -2.28 -7.87 -28.18
CA GLU A 19 -2.52 -6.52 -27.63
C GLU A 19 -3.62 -6.52 -26.56
N LEU A 20 -4.70 -7.32 -26.72
CA LEU A 20 -5.73 -7.47 -25.69
C LEU A 20 -5.21 -8.17 -24.43
N LYS A 21 -4.22 -9.04 -24.57
CA LYS A 21 -3.60 -9.72 -23.42
C LYS A 21 -2.67 -8.76 -22.70
N ASP A 22 -1.85 -8.02 -23.43
CA ASP A 22 -0.93 -7.02 -22.87
C ASP A 22 -1.70 -5.87 -22.22
N ILE A 23 -2.77 -5.37 -22.86
CA ILE A 23 -3.68 -4.38 -22.26
C ILE A 23 -4.37 -4.96 -21.01
N LYS A 24 -4.73 -6.25 -20.99
CA LYS A 24 -5.33 -6.87 -19.79
C LYS A 24 -4.31 -7.06 -18.67
N ASP A 25 -3.08 -7.43 -19.00
CA ASP A 25 -2.01 -7.62 -18.05
C ASP A 25 -1.57 -6.25 -17.48
N GLU A 26 -1.52 -5.22 -18.32
CA GLU A 26 -1.27 -3.82 -17.93
C GLU A 26 -2.44 -3.25 -17.12
N ILE A 27 -3.70 -3.48 -17.51
CA ILE A 27 -4.87 -3.09 -16.73
C ILE A 27 -4.92 -3.88 -15.42
N SER A 28 -4.47 -5.14 -15.35
CA SER A 28 -4.45 -5.92 -14.12
C SER A 28 -3.32 -5.50 -13.18
N GLN A 29 -2.16 -5.11 -13.71
CA GLN A 29 -1.05 -4.56 -12.91
C GLN A 29 -1.34 -3.12 -12.47
N ASN A 30 -1.98 -2.32 -13.33
CA ASN A 30 -2.52 -1.01 -13.00
C ASN A 30 -3.91 -1.09 -12.36
N ALA A 31 -4.52 -2.26 -12.16
CA ALA A 31 -5.88 -2.37 -11.63
C ALA A 31 -5.91 -1.86 -10.19
N SER A 32 -4.85 -2.12 -9.42
CA SER A 32 -4.67 -1.57 -8.08
C SER A 32 -4.57 -0.05 -8.12
N ALA A 33 -3.85 0.51 -9.11
CA ALA A 33 -3.76 1.95 -9.31
C ALA A 33 -5.11 2.54 -9.78
N VAL A 34 -5.83 1.89 -10.69
CA VAL A 34 -7.13 2.33 -11.21
C VAL A 34 -8.23 2.15 -10.17
N ALA A 35 -8.20 1.10 -9.34
CA ALA A 35 -9.11 0.87 -8.22
C ALA A 35 -8.87 1.89 -7.10
N PHE A 36 -7.61 2.13 -6.73
CA PHE A 36 -7.24 3.19 -5.80
C PHE A 36 -7.63 4.58 -6.33
N ASN A 37 -7.28 4.88 -7.59
CA ASN A 37 -7.66 6.13 -8.25
C ASN A 37 -9.19 6.28 -8.34
N SER A 38 -9.94 5.22 -8.65
CA SER A 38 -11.40 5.27 -8.73
C SER A 38 -12.08 5.42 -7.36
N ALA A 39 -11.53 4.83 -6.29
CA ALA A 39 -11.99 5.05 -4.92
C ALA A 39 -11.73 6.50 -4.46
N LEU A 40 -10.58 7.06 -4.82
CA LEU A 40 -10.28 8.49 -4.59
C LEU A 40 -11.18 9.41 -5.43
N ILE A 41 -11.42 9.08 -6.69
CA ILE A 41 -12.27 9.86 -7.60
C ILE A 41 -13.73 9.85 -7.14
N GLN A 42 -14.26 8.71 -6.66
CA GLN A 42 -15.62 8.66 -6.13
C GLN A 42 -15.81 9.54 -4.89
N ASN A 43 -14.82 9.59 -4.00
CA ASN A 43 -14.85 10.49 -2.84
C ASN A 43 -14.76 11.98 -3.23
N ASN A 44 -14.03 12.30 -4.31
CA ASN A 44 -13.87 13.68 -4.79
C ASN A 44 -15.08 14.25 -5.57
N LEU A 45 -16.07 13.43 -5.97
CA LEU A 45 -17.17 13.92 -6.84
C LEU A 45 -18.26 14.72 -6.12
N LEU A 46 -18.28 14.74 -4.78
CA LEU A 46 -19.37 15.33 -4.01
C LEU A 46 -19.06 16.75 -3.46
N ASN A 47 -17.80 17.20 -3.54
CA ASN A 47 -17.31 18.59 -3.41
C ASN A 47 -15.77 18.56 -3.66
N PRO A 48 -15.30 18.72 -4.91
CA PRO A 48 -13.96 18.29 -5.33
C PRO A 48 -12.79 19.06 -4.75
N GLU A 49 -12.95 20.37 -4.52
CA GLU A 49 -11.85 21.24 -4.08
C GLU A 49 -11.50 21.02 -2.59
N ASP A 50 -12.51 20.97 -1.70
CA ASP A 50 -12.29 20.86 -0.25
C ASP A 50 -11.87 19.45 0.19
N SER A 51 -12.43 18.41 -0.46
CA SER A 51 -12.16 17.02 -0.11
C SER A 51 -10.75 16.58 -0.50
N PHE A 52 -10.28 16.99 -1.69
CA PHE A 52 -8.92 16.69 -2.14
C PHE A 52 -7.87 17.38 -1.27
N LEU A 53 -8.06 18.68 -0.99
CA LEU A 53 -7.11 19.43 -0.15
C LEU A 53 -7.02 18.84 1.27
N ARG A 54 -8.16 18.43 1.85
CA ARG A 54 -8.16 17.74 3.15
C ARG A 54 -7.45 16.40 3.09
N ASN A 55 -7.76 15.55 2.10
CA ASN A 55 -7.10 14.24 1.95
C ASN A 55 -5.59 14.39 1.74
N TYR A 56 -5.17 15.41 0.99
CA TYR A 56 -3.75 15.73 0.82
C TYR A 56 -3.10 16.16 2.13
N GLN A 57 -3.74 17.05 2.89
CA GLN A 57 -3.24 17.48 4.21
C GLN A 57 -3.15 16.30 5.20
N ASP A 58 -4.18 15.45 5.24
CA ASP A 58 -4.20 14.24 6.06
C ASP A 58 -3.06 13.30 5.69
N PHE A 59 -2.81 13.11 4.39
CA PHE A 59 -1.67 12.33 3.91
C PHE A 59 -0.32 12.93 4.32
N GLN A 60 -0.14 14.25 4.19
CA GLN A 60 1.10 14.92 4.64
C GLN A 60 1.29 14.83 6.17
N SER A 61 0.21 14.95 6.94
CA SER A 61 0.25 14.75 8.39
C SER A 61 0.67 13.33 8.72
N PHE A 62 0.03 12.33 8.08
CA PHE A 62 0.40 10.93 8.24
C PHE A 62 1.88 10.68 7.93
N LEU A 63 2.39 11.21 6.82
CA LEU A 63 3.81 11.08 6.47
C LEU A 63 4.72 11.65 7.57
N THR A 64 4.35 12.81 8.12
CA THR A 64 5.08 13.44 9.22
C THR A 64 5.06 12.58 10.48
N ASP A 65 3.89 12.02 10.81
CA ASP A 65 3.69 11.17 12.00
C ASP A 65 4.49 9.87 11.92
N VAL A 66 4.63 9.28 10.73
CA VAL A 66 5.49 8.10 10.51
C VAL A 66 6.98 8.46 10.39
N GLY A 67 7.34 9.73 10.53
CA GLY A 67 8.71 10.22 10.59
C GLY A 67 9.29 10.73 9.26
N TYR A 68 8.50 10.82 8.20
CA TYR A 68 8.94 11.38 6.92
C TYR A 68 8.81 12.91 6.91
N LYS A 69 9.95 13.60 6.76
CA LYS A 69 10.04 15.07 6.70
C LYS A 69 10.71 15.55 5.41
N GLY A 70 10.69 14.71 4.37
CA GLY A 70 11.30 15.01 3.08
C GLY A 70 10.42 15.90 2.21
N LYS A 71 10.78 15.99 0.93
CA LYS A 71 9.97 16.67 -0.09
C LYS A 71 8.61 16.00 -0.26
N ALA A 72 7.63 16.69 -0.83
CA ALA A 72 6.37 16.04 -1.20
C ALA A 72 6.66 14.81 -2.08
N ILE A 73 6.00 13.68 -1.83
CA ILE A 73 6.24 12.43 -2.58
C ILE A 73 6.10 12.62 -4.10
N ALA A 74 5.20 13.52 -4.53
CA ALA A 74 4.98 13.87 -5.93
C ALA A 74 6.12 14.67 -6.58
N GLU A 75 7.02 15.25 -5.78
CA GLU A 75 8.15 16.06 -6.25
C GLU A 75 9.48 15.31 -6.21
N LEU A 76 9.47 14.03 -5.83
CA LEU A 76 10.67 13.21 -5.75
C LEU A 76 11.14 12.81 -7.15
N SER A 77 12.45 12.92 -7.37
CA SER A 77 13.10 12.20 -8.47
C SER A 77 13.07 10.70 -8.21
N GLN A 78 13.29 9.91 -9.27
CA GLN A 78 13.35 8.45 -9.18
C GLN A 78 14.44 7.98 -8.21
N ASP A 79 15.60 8.66 -8.20
CA ASP A 79 16.71 8.33 -7.31
C ASP A 79 16.37 8.64 -5.85
N GLU A 80 15.73 9.78 -5.58
CA GLU A 80 15.25 10.12 -4.23
C GLU A 80 14.21 9.11 -3.75
N ALA A 81 13.24 8.75 -4.60
CA ALA A 81 12.23 7.73 -4.26
C ALA A 81 12.88 6.36 -3.99
N ALA A 82 13.86 5.95 -4.80
CA ALA A 82 14.59 4.71 -4.61
C ALA A 82 15.37 4.69 -3.28
N GLN A 83 15.95 5.82 -2.87
CA GLN A 83 16.61 5.94 -1.57
C GLN A 83 15.62 5.78 -0.41
N LEU A 84 14.39 6.31 -0.53
CA LEU A 84 13.38 6.18 0.53
C LEU A 84 12.95 4.73 0.77
N VAL A 85 12.93 3.89 -0.27
CA VAL A 85 12.55 2.46 -0.18
C VAL A 85 13.76 1.51 -0.11
N SER A 86 14.98 2.04 -0.10
CA SER A 86 16.20 1.26 0.12
C SER A 86 16.20 0.59 1.50
N ALA A 87 17.09 -0.38 1.74
CA ALA A 87 17.14 -1.13 3.00
C ALA A 87 17.17 -0.23 4.25
N ASP A 88 17.91 0.89 4.17
CA ASP A 88 18.06 1.88 5.24
C ASP A 88 17.12 3.09 5.07
N GLY A 89 16.34 3.14 3.99
CA GLY A 89 15.39 4.20 3.72
C GLY A 89 14.24 4.22 4.74
N ILE A 90 13.61 5.38 4.92
CA ILE A 90 12.50 5.54 5.86
C ILE A 90 11.33 4.60 5.54
N PHE A 91 11.06 4.33 4.26
CA PHE A 91 10.06 3.36 3.79
C PHE A 91 10.67 2.00 3.41
N GLY A 92 11.94 1.80 3.75
CA GLY A 92 12.61 0.52 3.63
C GLY A 92 12.03 -0.54 4.55
N ILE A 93 12.37 -1.79 4.27
CA ILE A 93 11.89 -2.96 5.02
C ILE A 93 12.25 -2.82 6.50
N SER A 94 13.51 -2.51 6.82
CA SER A 94 14.00 -2.47 8.20
C SER A 94 13.31 -1.40 9.04
N GLN A 95 13.22 -0.17 8.52
CA GLN A 95 12.61 0.93 9.27
C GLN A 95 11.10 0.79 9.38
N THR A 96 10.44 0.34 8.31
CA THR A 96 8.98 0.18 8.30
C THR A 96 8.52 -0.96 9.20
N SER A 97 9.21 -2.10 9.15
CA SER A 97 8.89 -3.24 10.02
C SER A 97 9.06 -2.87 11.49
N GLN A 98 10.14 -2.16 11.83
CA GLN A 98 10.39 -1.67 13.17
C GLN A 98 9.29 -0.72 13.66
N ARG A 99 8.83 0.22 12.84
CA ARG A 99 7.71 1.11 13.22
C ARG A 99 6.43 0.35 13.49
N ILE A 100 6.08 -0.61 12.63
CA ILE A 100 4.88 -1.44 12.79
C ILE A 100 4.97 -2.29 14.07
N ALA A 101 6.09 -2.99 14.27
CA ALA A 101 6.30 -3.81 15.45
C ALA A 101 6.28 -2.97 16.74
N ASN A 102 6.97 -1.83 16.75
CA ASN A 102 7.01 -0.93 17.90
C ASN A 102 5.63 -0.35 18.24
N PHE A 103 4.77 -0.10 17.25
CA PHE A 103 3.40 0.33 17.52
C PHE A 103 2.66 -0.70 18.39
N VAL A 104 2.78 -1.99 18.04
CA VAL A 104 2.17 -3.09 18.82
C VAL A 104 2.87 -3.27 20.16
N ILE A 105 4.19 -3.37 20.18
CA ILE A 105 4.98 -3.63 21.39
C ILE A 105 4.78 -2.51 22.42
N ASN A 106 4.87 -1.26 22.00
CA ASN A 106 4.68 -0.11 22.90
C ASN A 106 3.22 0.02 23.35
N GLY A 107 2.26 -0.27 22.48
CA GLY A 107 0.84 -0.23 22.82
C GLY A 107 0.41 -1.34 23.79
N ALA A 108 1.02 -2.52 23.68
CA ALA A 108 0.74 -3.67 24.53
C ALA A 108 1.56 -3.68 25.84
N GLY A 109 2.78 -3.13 25.83
CA GLY A 109 3.72 -3.23 26.94
C GLY A 109 4.09 -4.69 27.20
N SER A 110 3.91 -5.16 28.44
CA SER A 110 4.18 -6.54 28.84
C SER A 110 2.93 -7.44 28.89
N ASP A 111 1.78 -6.96 28.41
CA ASP A 111 0.53 -7.74 28.41
C ASP A 111 0.51 -8.74 27.24
N GLU A 112 0.61 -10.03 27.55
CA GLU A 112 0.61 -11.13 26.57
C GLU A 112 -0.63 -11.09 25.67
N SER A 113 -1.81 -10.89 26.25
CA SER A 113 -3.08 -10.91 25.51
C SER A 113 -3.10 -9.78 24.49
N ARG A 114 -2.64 -8.58 24.88
CA ARG A 114 -2.52 -7.44 23.97
C ARG A 114 -1.46 -7.63 22.90
N LEU A 115 -0.32 -8.23 23.22
CA LEU A 115 0.72 -8.55 22.23
C LEU A 115 0.20 -9.53 21.18
N ARG A 116 -0.48 -10.60 21.61
CA ARG A 116 -1.12 -11.58 20.71
C ARG A 116 -2.20 -10.93 19.85
N ALA A 117 -3.09 -10.14 20.47
CA ALA A 117 -4.13 -9.41 19.74
C ALA A 117 -3.54 -8.43 18.71
N GLY A 118 -2.47 -7.72 19.07
CA GLY A 118 -1.77 -6.83 18.15
C GLY A 118 -1.13 -7.58 16.98
N ARG A 119 -0.47 -8.71 17.25
CA ARG A 119 0.10 -9.60 16.23
C ARG A 119 -0.97 -10.14 15.27
N GLU A 120 -2.09 -10.62 15.80
CA GLU A 120 -3.22 -11.09 14.98
C GLU A 120 -3.84 -9.95 14.16
N GLY A 121 -3.95 -8.76 14.76
CA GLY A 121 -4.38 -7.54 14.08
C GLY A 121 -3.47 -7.14 12.92
N MET A 122 -2.16 -7.29 13.06
CA MET A 122 -1.20 -7.07 11.95
C MET A 122 -1.47 -8.02 10.78
N ILE A 123 -1.64 -9.32 11.05
CA ILE A 123 -1.91 -10.33 10.01
C ILE A 123 -3.25 -10.04 9.32
N GLN A 124 -4.28 -9.75 10.10
CA GLN A 124 -5.61 -9.45 9.57
C GLN A 124 -5.61 -8.17 8.72
N GLY A 125 -5.02 -7.09 9.22
CA GLY A 125 -4.91 -5.82 8.48
C GLY A 125 -4.10 -5.95 7.19
N PHE A 126 -3.04 -6.77 7.18
CA PHE A 126 -2.29 -7.04 5.96
C PHE A 126 -3.13 -7.76 4.90
N LYS A 127 -3.93 -8.75 5.31
CA LYS A 127 -4.84 -9.47 4.42
C LYS A 127 -5.95 -8.57 3.88
N GLU A 128 -6.46 -7.65 4.69
CA GLU A 128 -7.42 -6.63 4.24
C GLU A 128 -6.78 -5.69 3.22
N ALA A 129 -5.53 -5.29 3.44
CA ALA A 129 -4.77 -4.48 2.49
C ALA A 129 -4.54 -5.23 1.15
N GLU A 130 -4.24 -6.53 1.17
CA GLU A 130 -4.18 -7.36 -0.05
C GLU A 130 -5.53 -7.40 -0.79
N ALA A 131 -6.63 -7.55 -0.06
CA ALA A 131 -7.97 -7.54 -0.66
C ALA A 131 -8.29 -6.19 -1.32
N MET A 132 -7.97 -5.07 -0.64
CA MET A 132 -8.13 -3.71 -1.19
C MET A 132 -7.20 -3.45 -2.38
N TRP A 133 -5.99 -4.03 -2.35
CA TRP A 133 -5.02 -3.96 -3.44
C TRP A 133 -5.48 -4.74 -4.69
N GLY A 134 -6.37 -5.72 -4.54
CA GLY A 134 -6.85 -6.57 -5.62
C GLY A 134 -6.02 -7.83 -5.84
N GLY A 135 -5.23 -8.26 -4.86
CA GLY A 135 -4.37 -9.43 -4.95
C GLY A 135 -3.23 -9.39 -3.94
N LYS A 136 -2.15 -10.11 -4.22
CA LYS A 136 -0.97 -10.08 -3.35
C LYS A 136 -0.31 -8.70 -3.39
N LEU A 137 0.09 -8.19 -2.22
CA LEU A 137 0.92 -7.00 -2.14
C LEU A 137 2.33 -7.31 -2.69
N PRO A 138 3.07 -6.28 -3.16
CA PRO A 138 4.44 -6.44 -3.64
C PRO A 138 5.36 -7.13 -2.62
N GLU A 139 6.43 -7.77 -3.10
CA GLU A 139 7.36 -8.54 -2.27
C GLU A 139 7.93 -7.73 -1.09
N ILE A 140 8.27 -6.46 -1.30
CA ILE A 140 8.76 -5.56 -0.24
C ILE A 140 7.76 -5.44 0.92
N SER A 141 6.46 -5.40 0.64
CA SER A 141 5.41 -5.33 1.66
C SER A 141 5.31 -6.64 2.44
N GLN A 142 5.45 -7.78 1.76
CA GLN A 142 5.44 -9.10 2.40
C GLN A 142 6.65 -9.28 3.32
N GLN A 143 7.85 -8.92 2.85
CA GLN A 143 9.09 -8.97 3.65
C GLN A 143 9.00 -8.02 4.86
N THR A 144 8.42 -6.83 4.67
CA THR A 144 8.20 -5.88 5.77
C THR A 144 7.28 -6.46 6.85
N MET A 145 6.16 -7.07 6.45
CA MET A 145 5.20 -7.64 7.40
C MET A 145 5.77 -8.87 8.11
N LEU A 146 6.50 -9.74 7.40
CA LEU A 146 7.18 -10.88 8.00
C LEU A 146 8.15 -10.42 9.09
N ASN A 147 9.05 -9.49 8.77
CA ASN A 147 10.02 -8.96 9.73
C ASN A 147 9.33 -8.30 10.94
N ALA A 148 8.21 -7.58 10.71
CA ALA A 148 7.47 -6.95 11.80
C ALA A 148 6.84 -7.99 12.75
N ILE A 149 6.24 -9.05 12.20
CA ILE A 149 5.65 -10.14 12.99
C ILE A 149 6.75 -10.85 13.80
N GLU A 150 7.89 -11.15 13.19
CA GLU A 150 9.03 -11.77 13.88
C GLU A 150 9.53 -10.92 15.06
N MET A 151 9.55 -9.60 14.92
CA MET A 151 9.91 -8.70 16.03
C MET A 151 8.90 -8.76 17.19
N VAL A 152 7.61 -8.85 16.89
CA VAL A 152 6.56 -9.00 17.92
C VAL A 152 6.64 -10.39 18.57
N ASP A 153 6.86 -11.45 17.79
CA ASP A 153 7.06 -12.82 18.29
C ASP A 153 8.28 -12.89 19.21
N LYS A 154 9.36 -12.23 18.84
CA LYS A 154 10.54 -12.09 19.70
C LYS A 154 10.20 -11.38 21.00
N ALA A 155 9.44 -10.27 20.95
CA ALA A 155 9.03 -9.56 22.16
C ALA A 155 8.17 -10.42 23.10
N ILE A 156 7.24 -11.21 22.55
CA ILE A 156 6.44 -12.20 23.29
C ILE A 156 7.35 -13.23 23.96
N SER A 157 8.30 -13.79 23.20
CA SER A 157 9.26 -14.78 23.70
C SER A 157 10.20 -14.22 24.77
N ASP A 158 10.68 -12.97 24.61
CA ASP A 158 11.59 -12.32 25.55
C ASP A 158 10.93 -12.05 26.90
N LEU A 159 9.60 -11.89 26.92
CA LEU A 159 8.79 -11.80 28.14
C LEU A 159 8.49 -13.18 28.78
N GLY A 160 8.95 -14.27 28.16
CA GLY A 160 8.79 -15.64 28.65
C GLY A 160 7.53 -16.35 28.19
N TYR A 161 6.77 -15.79 27.24
CA TYR A 161 5.56 -16.40 26.69
C TYR A 161 5.88 -17.29 25.49
N SER A 162 5.12 -18.38 25.32
CA SER A 162 5.27 -19.27 24.16
C SER A 162 4.75 -18.61 22.89
N ILE A 163 5.52 -18.58 21.80
CA ILE A 163 5.03 -18.09 20.51
C ILE A 163 4.00 -19.03 19.85
N LEU A 164 3.91 -20.28 20.33
CA LEU A 164 2.89 -21.21 19.88
C LEU A 164 1.58 -20.85 20.58
N ASN A 165 0.54 -20.56 19.81
CA ASN A 165 -0.81 -20.49 20.34
C ASN A 165 -1.18 -21.90 20.81
N GLU A 166 -0.97 -22.19 22.10
CA GLU A 166 -1.58 -23.34 22.75
C GLU A 166 -3.09 -23.10 22.70
N LYS A 167 -3.75 -23.68 21.70
CA LYS A 167 -5.21 -23.75 21.66
C LYS A 167 -5.66 -24.49 22.92
N ALA A 168 -6.20 -23.75 23.88
CA ALA A 168 -7.08 -24.29 24.90
C ALA A 168 -8.42 -24.70 24.25
#